data_AF-A0A9E4BHZ0-F1
#
_entry.id   AF-A0A9E4BHZ0-F1
#
_cell.length_a   1.000
_cell.length_b   1.000
_cell.length_c   1.000
_cell.angle_alpha   90.00
_cell.angle_beta   90.00
_cell.angle_gamma   90.00
#
_symmetry.space_group_name_H-M   'P 1'
#
loop_
_entity.id
_entity.type
_entity.pdbx_description
1 polymer ?
#
loop_
_entity_poly.entity_id
_entity_poly.type
_entity_poly.pdbx_seq_one_letter_code
_entity_poly.pdbx_strand_id
1 'polypeptide(L)' 'MFIIHLYAFDKATGNEVWRGTTPFPTNANPMTYRARSGRQFVVIATGTGQDAALVAFAQPK' A
#
# COMPACT_ATOMS: atom_id res chain seq x y z
N MET A 1 20.88 1.48 0.06
CA MET A 1 19.55 2.13 0.19
C MET A 1 18.51 1.10 -0.23
N PHE A 2 17.83 0.45 0.71
CA PHE A 2 16.77 -0.50 0.35
C PHE A 2 15.49 0.29 0.06
N ILE A 3 14.86 0.05 -1.08
CA ILE A 3 13.56 0.63 -1.41
C ILE A 3 12.50 -0.27 -0.76
N ILE A 4 11.56 0.34 -0.03
CA ILE A 4 10.53 -0.37 0.73
C ILE A 4 9.22 -0.35 -0.04
N HIS A 5 8.55 -1.50 -0.10
CA HIS A 5 7.37 -1.70 -0.91
C HIS A 5 6.19 -2.30 -0.15
N LEU A 6 4.99 -1.93 -0.58
CA LEU A 6 3.78 -2.74 -0.41
C LEU A 6 3.64 -3.65 -1.64
N TYR A 7 3.48 -4.95 -1.41
CA TYR A 7 3.37 -5.95 -2.47
C TYR A 7 1.92 -6.39 -2.68
N ALA A 8 1.58 -6.73 -3.91
CA ALA A 8 0.36 -7.41 -4.28
C ALA A 8 0.69 -8.73 -4.97
N PHE A 9 0.06 -9.80 -4.51
CA PHE A 9 0.25 -11.14 -5.03
C PHE A 9 -1.06 -11.67 -5.63
N ASP A 10 -0.95 -12.49 -6.67
CA ASP A 10 -2.06 -13.28 -7.16
C ASP A 10 -2.45 -14.33 -6.10
N LYS A 11 -3.74 -14.39 -5.78
CA LYS A 11 -4.26 -15.24 -4.70
C LYS A 11 -4.10 -16.75 -4.98
N ALA A 12 -4.17 -17.16 -6.24
CA ALA A 12 -4.17 -18.58 -6.60
C ALA A 12 -2.75 -19.14 -6.71
N THR A 13 -1.82 -18.33 -7.21
CA THR A 13 -0.46 -18.76 -7.56
C THR A 13 0.60 -18.26 -6.58
N GLY A 14 0.33 -17.18 -5.84
CA GLY A 14 1.31 -16.52 -4.98
C GLY A 14 2.34 -15.68 -5.75
N ASN A 15 2.19 -15.53 -7.06
CA ASN A 15 3.09 -14.71 -7.87
C ASN A 15 2.90 -13.22 -7.56
N GLU A 16 3.99 -12.46 -7.45
CA GLU A 16 3.92 -11.00 -7.35
C GLU A 16 3.33 -10.44 -8.66
N VAL A 17 2.26 -9.64 -8.56
CA VAL A 17 1.62 -8.99 -9.70
C VAL A 17 1.85 -7.49 -9.72
N TRP A 18 2.21 -6.90 -8.58
CA TRP A 18 2.51 -5.48 -8.45
C TRP A 18 3.23 -5.18 -7.14
N ARG A 19 3.98 -4.07 -7.12
CA ARG A 19 4.50 -3.46 -5.90
C ARG A 19 4.46 -1.94 -5.98
N GLY A 20 4.18 -1.29 -4.85
CA GLY A 20 4.17 0.16 -4.70
C GLY A 20 5.21 0.61 -3.71
N THR A 21 6.03 1.60 -4.09
CA THR A 21 7.04 2.17 -3.19
C THR A 21 6.38 2.96 -2.07
N THR A 22 6.99 2.88 -0.89
CA THR A 22 6.62 3.64 0.29
C THR A 22 7.81 4.46 0.78
N PRO A 23 7.58 5.62 1.41
CA PRO A 23 8.67 6.48 1.87
C PRO A 23 9.39 5.91 3.11
N PHE A 24 8.71 5.07 3.90
CA PHE A 24 9.18 4.55 5.18
C PHE A 24 8.79 3.07 5.36
N PRO A 25 9.36 2.35 6.35
CA PRO A 25 9.04 0.95 6.62
C PRO A 25 7.53 0.63 6.72
N THR A 26 7.10 -0.43 6.05
CA THR A 26 5.71 -0.92 5.95
C THR A 26 5.46 -2.09 6.90
N ASN A 27 5.38 -1.81 8.20
CA ASN A 27 5.17 -2.85 9.23
C ASN A 27 3.70 -3.00 9.67
N ALA A 28 2.80 -2.15 9.17
CA ALA A 28 1.38 -2.17 9.51
C ALA A 28 0.57 -3.07 8.56
N ASN A 29 -0.60 -3.51 9.02
CA ASN A 29 -1.55 -4.21 8.16
C ASN A 29 -2.18 -3.23 7.15
N PRO A 30 -2.18 -3.52 5.85
CA PRO A 30 -2.93 -2.73 4.88
C PRO A 30 -4.44 -2.92 5.05
N MET A 31 -5.21 -1.91 4.70
CA MET A 31 -6.68 -1.96 4.63
C MET A 31 -7.20 -1.39 3.31
N THR A 32 -8.47 -1.65 2.99
CA THR A 32 -9.11 -1.08 1.79
C THR A 32 -10.48 -0.48 2.11
N TYR A 33 -10.86 0.55 1.37
CA TYR A 33 -12.19 1.15 1.42
C TYR A 33 -12.59 1.72 0.05
N ARG A 34 -13.88 2.04 -0.10
CA ARG A 34 -14.41 2.75 -1.27
C ARG A 34 -14.83 4.16 -0.86
N ALA A 35 -14.27 5.17 -1.54
CA ALA A 35 -14.64 6.56 -1.29
C ALA A 35 -16.04 6.89 -1.85
N ARG A 36 -16.62 8.02 -1.44
CA ARG A 36 -17.91 8.50 -1.96
C ARG A 36 -17.94 8.62 -3.50
N SER A 37 -16.79 8.87 -4.12
CA SER A 37 -16.65 8.91 -5.58
C SER A 37 -16.70 7.53 -6.26
N GLY A 38 -16.87 6.43 -5.52
CA GLY A 38 -16.86 5.06 -6.03
C GLY A 38 -15.46 4.45 -6.24
N ARG A 39 -14.39 5.24 -6.06
CA ARG A 39 -13.00 4.78 -6.24
C ARG A 39 -12.55 3.97 -5.02
N GLN A 40 -11.94 2.81 -5.27
CA GLN A 40 -11.35 1.96 -4.24
C GLN A 40 -9.91 2.39 -3.95
N PHE A 41 -9.54 2.38 -2.68
CA PHE A 41 -8.19 2.66 -2.21
C PHE A 41 -7.68 1.51 -1.35
N VAL A 42 -6.40 1.24 -1.44
CA VAL A 42 -5.64 0.44 -0.47
C VAL A 42 -4.76 1.40 0.30
N VAL A 43 -4.79 1.35 1.63
CA VAL A 43 -4.05 2.26 2.52
C VAL A 43 -3.22 1.47 3.51
N ILE A 44 -2.01 1.95 3.74
CA ILE A 44 -1.09 1.40 4.74
C ILE A 44 -0.44 2.53 5.53
N ALA A 45 -0.29 2.33 6.84
CA ALA A 45 0.52 3.18 7.69
C ALA A 45 2.00 2.80 7.56
N THR A 46 2.87 3.79 7.40
CA THR A 46 4.31 3.63 7.22
C THR A 46 5.07 4.48 8.22
N GLY A 47 6.27 4.06 8.60
CA GLY A 47 7.13 4.84 9.49
C GLY A 47 6.68 4.85 10.95
N THR A 48 7.30 5.71 11.74
CA THR A 48 7.06 5.88 13.19
C THR A 48 7.44 7.30 13.62
N GLY A 49 6.89 7.78 14.73
CA GLY A 49 7.19 9.12 15.24
C GLY A 49 6.91 10.21 14.21
N GLN A 50 7.92 11.04 13.93
CA GLN A 50 7.81 12.15 12.95
C GLN A 50 7.71 11.67 11.50
N ASP A 51 8.13 10.44 11.21
CA ASP A 51 8.07 9.84 9.88
C ASP A 51 6.75 9.08 9.64
N ALA A 52 5.81 9.12 10.58
CA ALA A 52 4.53 8.42 10.44
C ALA A 52 3.69 9.03 9.31
N ALA A 53 3.34 8.20 8.32
CA ALA A 53 2.55 8.62 7.16
C ALA A 53 1.52 7.55 6.76
N LEU A 54 0.39 7.99 6.19
CA LEU A 54 -0.55 7.12 5.48
C LEU A 54 -0.30 7.22 3.98
N VAL A 55 -0.08 6.07 3.34
CA VAL A 55 0.11 5.97 1.89
C VAL A 55 -1.12 5.30 1.28
N ALA A 56 -1.72 5.96 0.29
CA ALA A 56 -2.90 5.46 -0.41
C ALA A 56 -2.57 5.11 -1.87
N PHE A 57 -2.92 3.89 -2.27
CA PHE A 57 -2.79 3.38 -3.63
C PHE A 57 -4.17 3.17 -4.25
N ALA A 58 -4.29 3.45 -5.53
CA ALA A 58 -5.47 3.18 -6.33
C ALA A 58 -5.09 3.07 -7.80
N GLN A 59 -5.85 2.30 -8.57
CA GLN A 59 -5.65 2.24 -10.02
C GLN A 59 -5.81 3.63 -10.65
N PRO A 60 -5.14 3.89 -11.79
CA PRO A 60 -5.44 5.04 -12.63
C PRO A 60 -6.93 5.13 -12.94
N LYS A 61 -7.40 6.35 -13.21
CA LYS A 61 -8.76 6.56 -13.70
C LYS A 61 -8.86 6.20 -15.18
#